data_AF-A0A948GIV9-F1
#
_entry.id   AF-A0A948GIV9-F1
#
_cell.length_a   1.000
_cell.length_b   1.000
_cell.length_c   1.000
_cell.angle_alpha   90.00
_cell.angle_beta   90.00
_cell.angle_gamma   90.00
#
_symmetry.space_group_name_H-M   'P 1'
#
loop_
_entity.id
_entity.type
_entity.pdbx_description
1 polymer ?
#
loop_
_entity_poly.entity_id
_entity_poly.type
_entity_poly.pdbx_seq_one_letter_code
_entity_poly.pdbx_strand_id
1 'polypeptide(L)'
;MSSYSIQQQLIATLGDAHRYPHEVDTVRMIETHISWVLLAGPYAYKIKKALALGFLDYSALATRRFCCEEEIRLNRRTAPDLYLDVVAIGGTPARPEFGAQHAFEYAVRMRRFAIADQMDRMLQRGALLPQHIDSLAGVVYRFHAGLPRVDAASRFGTISSIHAAARQNFEQLDELLTDVADLEDVAALGRVAEAEFATCRDIFAARREQGFVRECHGDLHLGNIVLINGEPVAFDCVEFNPALRWIDTMDEIAFTTMDLLRRGRHDLAWRFLNAMLEASGDYGGVAVLRFYLAYRAAVRAKVCAIRATQDDIPQLIRARELDICRCYLELARECLARRRPALIITCGLPGSGKTTFAQFALERLGAIRIRSDVERKRLHGLGTLESSREYGDIYAPEATARTYARLRELAQGLLKAGHTVIVDAAFLRLDEREQFRALAQSMSLPFAIAALHADEPVLHERLLQRSSDASEADTAVLKKLQKVQQPLSSQESAWSTEFTTEEASDSESNAHNWSKLETLLATRKTRRA
;
A
#
# COMPACT_ATOMS: atom_id res chain seq x y z
N MET A 1 -39.34 -12.75 -19.82
CA MET A 1 -37.88 -12.58 -20.01
C MET A 1 -37.28 -12.19 -18.68
N SER A 2 -36.15 -12.78 -18.29
CA SER A 2 -35.47 -12.39 -17.05
C SER A 2 -34.86 -10.99 -17.21
N SER A 3 -34.61 -10.28 -16.10
CA SER A 3 -33.91 -8.99 -16.17
C SER A 3 -32.53 -9.14 -16.85
N TYR A 4 -31.88 -10.30 -16.69
CA TYR A 4 -30.61 -10.60 -17.33
C TYR A 4 -30.73 -10.79 -18.85
N SER A 5 -31.76 -11.51 -19.34
CA SER A 5 -31.97 -11.67 -20.79
C SER A 5 -32.30 -10.34 -21.48
N ILE A 6 -33.03 -9.46 -20.78
CA ILE A 6 -33.30 -8.08 -21.23
C ILE A 6 -31.99 -7.30 -21.38
N GLN A 7 -31.07 -7.43 -20.40
CA GLN A 7 -29.76 -6.79 -20.47
C GLN A 7 -28.90 -7.37 -21.59
N GLN A 8 -28.86 -8.68 -21.81
CA GLN A 8 -28.10 -9.27 -22.92
C GLN A 8 -28.54 -8.69 -24.28
N GLN A 9 -29.85 -8.54 -24.49
CA GLN A 9 -30.39 -7.90 -25.70
C GLN A 9 -30.00 -6.41 -25.77
N LEU A 10 -30.06 -5.67 -24.66
CA LEU A 10 -29.61 -4.29 -24.57
C LEU A 10 -28.12 -4.16 -24.95
N ILE A 11 -27.25 -4.97 -24.35
CA ILE A 11 -25.80 -4.93 -24.58
C ILE A 11 -25.47 -5.28 -26.04
N ALA A 12 -26.12 -6.28 -26.62
CA ALA A 12 -25.97 -6.61 -28.03
C ALA A 12 -26.36 -5.43 -28.93
N THR A 13 -27.47 -4.75 -28.61
CA THR A 13 -27.94 -3.57 -29.37
C THR A 13 -27.00 -2.38 -29.21
N LEU A 14 -26.48 -2.13 -28.01
CA LEU A 14 -25.50 -1.08 -27.76
C LEU A 14 -24.11 -1.40 -28.32
N GLY A 15 -23.88 -2.59 -28.89
CA GLY A 15 -22.70 -2.86 -29.71
C GLY A 15 -22.68 -2.07 -31.02
N ASP A 16 -23.82 -1.54 -31.45
CA ASP A 16 -23.94 -0.68 -32.63
C ASP A 16 -23.58 0.79 -32.30
N ALA A 17 -22.58 1.31 -33.00
CA ALA A 17 -22.06 2.66 -32.82
C ALA A 17 -23.12 3.76 -33.04
N HIS A 18 -24.12 3.51 -33.88
CA HIS A 18 -25.19 4.48 -34.19
C HIS A 18 -26.22 4.64 -33.06
N ARG A 19 -26.09 3.89 -31.96
CA ARG A 19 -27.00 3.96 -30.80
C ARG A 19 -26.63 5.02 -29.77
N TYR A 20 -25.48 5.66 -29.93
CA TYR A 20 -24.97 6.62 -28.96
C TYR A 20 -25.35 8.06 -29.34
N PRO A 21 -25.57 8.96 -28.36
CA PRO A 21 -25.95 10.36 -28.59
C PRO A 21 -24.76 11.24 -29.04
N HIS A 22 -23.61 10.64 -29.34
CA HIS A 22 -22.38 11.30 -29.77
C HIS A 22 -21.71 10.45 -30.85
N GLU A 23 -20.72 11.02 -31.54
CA GLU A 23 -19.96 10.29 -32.55
C GLU A 23 -19.23 9.09 -31.93
N VAL A 24 -19.37 7.93 -32.58
CA VAL A 24 -18.75 6.65 -32.24
C VAL A 24 -18.43 5.94 -33.54
N ASP A 25 -17.18 5.51 -33.69
CA ASP A 25 -16.79 4.67 -34.85
C ASP A 25 -16.98 3.19 -34.55
N THR A 26 -16.55 2.76 -33.37
CA THR A 26 -16.61 1.37 -32.92
C THR A 26 -16.94 1.31 -31.43
N VAL A 27 -17.63 0.22 -31.05
CA VAL A 27 -17.90 -0.10 -29.66
C VAL A 27 -17.11 -1.34 -29.28
N ARG A 28 -16.27 -1.23 -28.26
CA ARG A 28 -15.60 -2.39 -27.66
C ARG A 28 -16.26 -2.72 -26.34
N MET A 29 -16.72 -3.96 -26.20
CA MET A 29 -17.32 -4.47 -24.98
C MET A 29 -16.29 -5.22 -24.14
N ILE A 30 -16.21 -4.86 -22.86
CA ILE A 30 -15.42 -5.55 -21.84
C ILE A 30 -16.41 -6.10 -20.82
N GLU A 31 -16.41 -7.41 -20.63
CA GLU A 31 -17.25 -8.06 -19.64
C GLU A 31 -16.46 -8.34 -18.36
N THR A 32 -17.05 -7.98 -17.22
CA THR A 32 -16.55 -8.35 -15.89
C THR A 32 -17.50 -9.35 -15.23
N HIS A 33 -17.15 -9.81 -14.04
CA HIS A 33 -17.98 -10.74 -13.26
C HIS A 33 -19.33 -10.11 -12.85
N ILE A 34 -19.41 -8.78 -12.74
CA ILE A 34 -20.60 -8.08 -12.22
C ILE A 34 -21.08 -6.92 -13.11
N SER A 35 -20.43 -6.64 -14.23
CA SER A 35 -20.77 -5.52 -15.12
C SER A 35 -20.39 -5.78 -16.58
N TRP A 36 -20.99 -5.03 -17.48
CA TRP A 36 -20.52 -4.81 -18.85
C TRP A 36 -20.00 -3.39 -18.99
N VAL A 37 -18.86 -3.22 -19.66
CA VAL A 37 -18.26 -1.91 -19.94
C VAL A 37 -18.18 -1.73 -21.45
N LEU A 38 -18.93 -0.77 -21.97
CA LEU A 38 -18.98 -0.44 -23.40
C LEU A 38 -18.11 0.80 -23.66
N LEU A 39 -17.00 0.62 -24.39
CA LEU A 39 -16.11 1.69 -24.81
C LEU A 39 -16.60 2.26 -26.14
N ALA A 40 -17.16 3.47 -26.12
CA ALA A 40 -17.82 4.09 -27.27
C ALA A 40 -17.33 5.55 -27.42
N GLY A 41 -16.56 5.83 -28.49
CA GLY A 41 -15.98 7.16 -28.71
C GLY A 41 -15.08 7.59 -27.53
N PRO A 42 -15.23 8.79 -26.96
CA PRO A 42 -14.45 9.22 -25.80
C PRO A 42 -14.94 8.68 -24.45
N TYR A 43 -16.04 7.92 -24.42
CA TYR A 43 -16.71 7.51 -23.19
C TYR A 43 -16.73 5.99 -22.98
N ALA A 44 -16.83 5.60 -21.71
CA ALA A 44 -17.11 4.25 -21.27
C ALA A 44 -18.45 4.23 -20.52
N TYR A 45 -19.30 3.24 -20.82
CA TYR A 45 -20.59 3.05 -20.16
C TYR A 45 -20.55 1.72 -19.40
N LYS A 46 -20.58 1.78 -18.06
CA LYS A 46 -20.60 0.60 -17.19
C LYS A 46 -22.03 0.30 -16.76
N ILE A 47 -22.55 -0.85 -17.19
CA ILE A 47 -23.88 -1.35 -16.86
C ILE A 47 -23.73 -2.55 -15.91
N LYS A 48 -24.43 -2.51 -14.78
CA LYS A 48 -24.37 -3.56 -13.75
C LYS A 48 -25.21 -4.76 -14.16
N LYS A 49 -24.68 -5.98 -14.04
CA LYS A 49 -25.40 -7.23 -14.36
C LYS A 49 -26.54 -7.46 -13.38
N ALA A 50 -27.72 -7.81 -13.87
CA ALA A 50 -28.90 -8.13 -13.07
C ALA A 50 -28.78 -9.54 -12.49
N LEU A 51 -27.96 -9.68 -11.45
CA LEU A 51 -27.64 -10.94 -10.78
C LEU A 51 -27.55 -10.77 -9.26
N ALA A 52 -27.58 -11.88 -8.53
CA ALA A 52 -27.31 -11.94 -7.10
C ALA A 52 -26.26 -13.04 -6.83
N LEU A 53 -25.16 -12.69 -6.17
CA LEU A 53 -24.00 -13.56 -5.93
C LEU A 53 -23.73 -13.78 -4.43
N GLY A 54 -24.72 -13.54 -3.56
CA GLY A 54 -24.61 -13.68 -2.10
C GLY A 54 -23.85 -12.55 -1.41
N PHE A 55 -22.70 -12.11 -1.96
CA PHE A 55 -21.95 -10.93 -1.49
C PHE A 55 -22.41 -9.61 -2.16
N LEU A 56 -23.24 -9.73 -3.20
CA LEU A 56 -23.73 -8.65 -4.05
C LEU A 56 -25.11 -8.99 -4.58
N ASP A 57 -26.03 -8.02 -4.60
CA ASP A 57 -27.33 -8.16 -5.24
C ASP A 57 -27.64 -6.95 -6.13
N TYR A 58 -27.66 -7.18 -7.44
CA TYR A 58 -28.03 -6.24 -8.49
C TYR A 58 -29.31 -6.67 -9.24
N SER A 59 -30.08 -7.60 -8.68
CA SER A 59 -31.28 -8.15 -9.33
C SER A 59 -32.34 -7.09 -9.60
N ALA A 60 -32.57 -6.18 -8.64
CA ALA A 60 -33.53 -5.10 -8.75
C ALA A 60 -32.95 -3.85 -9.43
N LEU A 61 -33.74 -3.25 -10.33
CA LEU A 61 -33.38 -2.01 -11.03
C LEU A 61 -33.07 -0.85 -10.07
N ALA A 62 -33.85 -0.72 -8.99
CA ALA A 62 -33.62 0.30 -7.96
C ALA A 62 -32.24 0.16 -7.29
N THR A 63 -31.81 -1.08 -7.02
CA THR A 63 -30.47 -1.35 -6.46
C THR A 63 -29.38 -1.01 -7.47
N ARG A 64 -29.56 -1.36 -8.75
CA ARG A 64 -28.59 -0.98 -9.80
C ARG A 64 -28.46 0.54 -9.94
N ARG A 65 -29.58 1.27 -9.90
CA ARG A 65 -29.58 2.75 -9.88
C ARG A 65 -28.79 3.28 -8.69
N PHE A 66 -29.15 2.85 -7.48
CA PHE A 66 -28.50 3.28 -6.24
C PHE A 66 -26.98 3.01 -6.30
N CYS A 67 -26.56 1.84 -6.75
CA CYS A 67 -25.14 1.51 -6.87
C CYS A 67 -24.43 2.31 -7.97
N CYS A 68 -25.10 2.68 -9.07
CA CYS A 68 -24.52 3.61 -10.06
C CYS A 68 -24.29 5.00 -9.43
N GLU A 69 -25.25 5.49 -8.64
CA GLU A 69 -25.14 6.77 -7.93
C GLU A 69 -24.02 6.73 -6.87
N GLU A 70 -23.92 5.64 -6.10
CA GLU A 70 -22.81 5.42 -5.16
C GLU A 70 -21.46 5.32 -5.85
N GLU A 71 -21.37 4.65 -7.01
CA GLU A 71 -20.12 4.56 -7.77
C GLU A 71 -19.64 5.95 -8.21
N ILE A 72 -20.55 6.82 -8.68
CA ILE A 72 -20.24 8.23 -8.98
C ILE A 72 -19.80 8.97 -7.72
N ARG A 73 -20.55 8.88 -6.61
CA ARG A 73 -20.22 9.58 -5.35
C ARG A 73 -18.84 9.19 -4.85
N LEU A 74 -18.55 7.89 -4.82
CA LEU A 74 -17.33 7.34 -4.23
C LEU A 74 -16.11 7.62 -5.11
N ASN A 75 -16.21 7.42 -6.41
CA ASN A 75 -15.06 7.55 -7.29
C ASN A 75 -14.72 8.99 -7.65
N ARG A 76 -15.67 9.94 -7.60
CA ARG A 76 -15.34 11.36 -7.78
C ARG A 76 -14.43 11.93 -6.69
N ARG A 77 -14.26 11.24 -5.56
CA ARG A 77 -13.32 11.63 -4.49
C ARG A 77 -11.85 11.54 -4.94
N THR A 78 -11.54 10.61 -5.86
CA THR A 78 -10.19 10.35 -6.35
C THR A 78 -10.05 10.55 -7.87
N ALA A 79 -11.15 10.47 -8.61
CA ALA A 79 -11.21 10.54 -10.07
C ALA A 79 -12.39 11.40 -10.58
N PRO A 80 -12.50 12.68 -10.16
CA PRO A 80 -13.64 13.54 -10.49
C PRO A 80 -13.86 13.74 -11.99
N ASP A 81 -12.77 13.86 -12.76
CA ASP A 81 -12.85 14.06 -14.22
C ASP A 81 -13.17 12.78 -15.00
N LEU A 82 -12.93 11.63 -14.37
CA LEU A 82 -13.18 10.32 -14.96
C LEU A 82 -14.66 9.94 -14.86
N TYR A 83 -15.31 10.19 -13.72
CA TYR A 83 -16.68 9.78 -13.43
C TYR A 83 -17.70 10.91 -13.68
N LEU A 84 -18.44 10.81 -14.81
CA LEU A 84 -19.21 11.93 -15.35
C LEU A 84 -20.63 12.00 -14.83
N ASP A 85 -21.43 10.93 -14.92
CA ASP A 85 -22.80 10.88 -14.42
C ASP A 85 -23.40 9.47 -14.50
N VAL A 86 -24.58 9.30 -13.89
CA VAL A 86 -25.45 8.16 -14.13
C VAL A 86 -26.40 8.49 -15.27
N VAL A 87 -26.45 7.65 -16.29
CA VAL A 87 -27.32 7.81 -17.45
C VAL A 87 -28.47 6.82 -17.38
N ALA A 88 -29.69 7.34 -17.46
CA ALA A 88 -30.92 6.55 -17.61
C ALA A 88 -31.02 5.98 -19.03
N ILE A 89 -31.38 4.71 -19.15
CA ILE A 89 -31.64 4.03 -20.42
C ILE A 89 -33.09 3.57 -20.44
N GLY A 90 -33.89 4.18 -21.32
CA GLY A 90 -35.29 3.85 -21.55
C GLY A 90 -35.55 3.35 -22.97
N GLY A 91 -36.82 3.43 -23.41
CA GLY A 91 -37.26 2.85 -24.67
C GLY A 91 -37.43 1.33 -24.55
N THR A 92 -36.86 0.57 -25.48
CA THR A 92 -36.85 -0.90 -25.44
C THR A 92 -35.43 -1.45 -25.59
N PRO A 93 -35.13 -2.69 -25.16
CA PRO A 93 -33.80 -3.28 -25.36
C PRO A 93 -33.33 -3.28 -26.82
N ALA A 94 -34.24 -3.36 -27.79
CA ALA A 94 -33.94 -3.31 -29.22
C ALA A 94 -33.81 -1.89 -29.81
N ARG A 95 -34.30 -0.87 -29.08
CA ARG A 95 -34.23 0.55 -29.42
C ARG A 95 -34.02 1.35 -28.13
N PRO A 96 -32.80 1.30 -27.55
CA PRO A 96 -32.51 1.98 -26.30
C PRO A 96 -32.41 3.49 -26.52
N GLU A 97 -32.88 4.25 -25.54
CA GLU A 97 -32.84 5.72 -25.53
C GLU A 97 -32.10 6.21 -24.29
N PHE A 98 -31.02 6.96 -24.48
CA PHE A 98 -30.25 7.56 -23.39
C PHE A 98 -30.96 8.83 -22.86
N GLY A 99 -30.93 9.02 -21.54
CA GLY A 99 -31.55 10.18 -20.89
C GLY A 99 -33.08 10.12 -20.80
N ALA A 100 -33.67 8.93 -20.95
CA ALA A 100 -35.12 8.75 -20.91
C ALA A 100 -35.70 9.02 -19.50
N GLN A 101 -36.94 9.53 -19.45
CA GLN A 101 -37.67 9.75 -18.20
C GLN A 101 -38.03 8.43 -17.49
N HIS A 102 -38.40 7.40 -18.26
CA HIS A 102 -38.72 6.07 -17.77
C HIS A 102 -37.61 5.10 -18.16
N ALA A 103 -36.68 4.87 -17.24
CA ALA A 103 -35.56 3.96 -17.43
C ALA A 103 -35.97 2.51 -17.14
N PHE A 104 -35.51 1.58 -17.98
CA PHE A 104 -35.48 0.16 -17.66
C PHE A 104 -34.07 -0.32 -17.28
N GLU A 105 -33.03 0.51 -17.49
CA GLU A 105 -31.67 0.27 -17.06
C GLU A 105 -30.90 1.57 -16.78
N TYR A 106 -29.79 1.48 -16.05
CA TYR A 106 -28.87 2.60 -15.79
C TYR A 106 -27.43 2.23 -16.16
N ALA A 107 -26.66 3.24 -16.56
CA ALA A 107 -25.23 3.12 -16.81
C ALA A 107 -24.45 4.21 -16.07
N VAL A 108 -23.27 3.88 -15.56
CA VAL A 108 -22.27 4.87 -15.15
C VAL A 108 -21.51 5.30 -16.40
N ARG A 109 -21.59 6.59 -16.75
CA ARG A 109 -20.83 7.16 -17.88
C ARG A 109 -19.53 7.75 -17.36
N MET A 110 -18.44 7.34 -17.98
CA MET A 110 -17.07 7.72 -17.61
C MET A 110 -16.31 8.20 -18.84
N ARG A 111 -15.26 8.98 -18.65
CA ARG A 111 -14.26 9.18 -19.71
C ARG A 111 -13.46 7.89 -19.90
N ARG A 112 -12.98 7.65 -21.12
CA ARG A 112 -12.01 6.59 -21.36
C ARG A 112 -10.60 7.06 -20.96
N PHE A 113 -9.80 6.11 -20.49
CA PHE A 113 -8.35 6.25 -20.36
C PHE A 113 -7.67 5.09 -21.10
N ALA A 114 -6.37 5.23 -21.37
CA ALA A 114 -5.60 4.16 -21.98
C ALA A 114 -5.37 3.02 -20.98
N ILE A 115 -5.86 1.82 -21.31
CA ILE A 115 -5.68 0.61 -20.46
C ILE A 115 -4.20 0.35 -20.16
N ALA A 116 -3.32 0.70 -21.10
CA ALA A 116 -1.89 0.52 -20.96
C ALA A 116 -1.30 1.34 -19.79
N ASP A 117 -1.98 2.41 -19.37
CA ASP A 117 -1.55 3.30 -18.28
C ASP A 117 -2.13 2.90 -16.91
N GLN A 118 -2.87 1.78 -16.82
CA GLN A 118 -3.15 1.13 -15.53
C GLN A 118 -1.83 0.66 -14.91
N MET A 119 -1.63 0.87 -13.61
CA MET A 119 -0.35 0.63 -12.96
C MET A 119 0.08 -0.85 -13.00
N ASP A 120 -0.86 -1.78 -13.02
CA ASP A 120 -0.56 -3.21 -13.20
C ASP A 120 -0.02 -3.53 -14.61
N ARG A 121 -0.53 -2.84 -15.65
CA ARG A 121 -0.04 -2.92 -17.04
C ARG A 121 1.28 -2.20 -17.23
N MET A 122 1.42 -1.02 -16.61
CA MET A 122 2.69 -0.31 -16.54
C MET A 122 3.78 -1.18 -15.91
N LEU A 123 3.44 -1.91 -14.85
CA LEU A 123 4.39 -2.80 -14.21
C LEU A 123 4.78 -3.96 -15.13
N GLN A 124 3.81 -4.61 -15.77
CA GLN A 124 4.07 -5.74 -16.69
C GLN A 124 5.02 -5.35 -17.84
N ARG A 125 4.96 -4.10 -18.29
CA ARG A 125 5.83 -3.57 -19.37
C ARG A 125 7.12 -2.89 -18.87
N GLY A 126 7.40 -2.90 -17.56
CA GLY A 126 8.58 -2.25 -16.97
C GLY A 126 8.53 -0.71 -16.93
N ALA A 127 7.35 -0.10 -17.11
CA ALA A 127 7.17 1.36 -17.11
C ALA A 127 6.77 1.94 -15.74
N LEU A 128 6.53 1.10 -14.73
CA LEU A 128 6.20 1.57 -13.39
C LEU A 128 7.47 1.96 -12.62
N LEU A 129 7.71 3.27 -12.52
CA LEU A 129 8.89 3.88 -11.91
C LEU A 129 8.68 4.21 -10.42
N PRO A 130 9.76 4.31 -9.62
CA PRO A 130 9.66 4.63 -8.19
C PRO A 130 8.95 5.96 -7.88
N GLN A 131 9.13 6.98 -8.71
CA GLN A 131 8.43 8.28 -8.57
C GLN A 131 6.91 8.17 -8.67
N HIS A 132 6.38 7.20 -9.44
CA HIS A 132 4.94 6.97 -9.49
C HIS A 132 4.42 6.39 -8.17
N ILE A 133 5.25 5.60 -7.47
CA ILE A 133 4.92 5.04 -6.15
C ILE A 133 4.92 6.11 -5.07
N ASP A 134 5.90 7.03 -5.09
CA ASP A 134 5.92 8.17 -4.15
C ASP A 134 4.72 9.07 -4.37
N SER A 135 4.39 9.37 -5.63
CA SER A 135 3.20 10.15 -5.98
C SER A 135 1.92 9.46 -5.52
N LEU A 136 1.83 8.13 -5.72
CA LEU A 136 0.69 7.34 -5.25
C LEU A 136 0.54 7.41 -3.73
N ALA A 137 1.61 7.23 -2.97
CA ALA A 137 1.57 7.36 -1.52
C ALA A 137 1.09 8.75 -1.09
N GLY A 138 1.56 9.81 -1.76
CA GLY A 138 1.07 11.17 -1.53
C GLY A 138 -0.43 11.34 -1.80
N VAL A 139 -0.94 10.78 -2.91
CA VAL A 139 -2.37 10.81 -3.26
C VAL A 139 -3.20 10.04 -2.23
N VAL A 140 -2.80 8.81 -1.88
CA VAL A 140 -3.52 7.96 -0.94
C VAL A 140 -3.52 8.57 0.46
N TYR A 141 -2.39 9.13 0.91
CA TYR A 141 -2.32 9.84 2.19
C TYR A 141 -3.30 11.02 2.24
N ARG A 142 -3.31 11.88 1.21
CA ARG A 142 -4.25 13.02 1.15
C ARG A 142 -5.71 12.55 1.14
N PHE A 143 -5.99 11.49 0.38
CA PHE A 143 -7.30 10.85 0.37
C PHE A 143 -7.70 10.38 1.77
N HIS A 144 -6.88 9.56 2.43
CA HIS A 144 -7.13 9.06 3.79
C HIS A 144 -7.34 10.19 4.79
N ALA A 145 -6.48 11.20 4.77
CA ALA A 145 -6.54 12.34 5.68
C ALA A 145 -7.87 13.10 5.56
N GLY A 146 -8.39 13.25 4.33
CA GLY A 146 -9.64 13.95 4.03
C GLY A 146 -10.92 13.13 4.24
N LEU A 147 -10.82 11.81 4.46
CA LEU A 147 -12.00 10.96 4.64
C LEU A 147 -12.63 11.09 6.04
N PRO A 148 -13.97 10.94 6.15
CA PRO A 148 -14.64 10.91 7.44
C PRO A 148 -14.17 9.71 8.27
N ARG A 149 -14.08 9.93 9.58
CA ARG A 149 -13.89 8.85 10.56
C ARG A 149 -15.20 8.09 10.70
N VAL A 150 -15.11 6.79 10.98
CA VAL A 150 -16.29 5.98 11.27
C VAL A 150 -17.01 6.52 12.50
N ASP A 151 -18.35 6.53 12.46
CA ASP A 151 -19.16 6.87 13.62
C ASP A 151 -18.99 5.82 14.74
N ALA A 152 -18.97 6.25 16.00
CA ALA A 152 -18.76 5.37 17.14
C ALA A 152 -19.85 4.29 17.29
N ALA A 153 -21.10 4.59 16.91
CA ALA A 153 -22.23 3.66 16.92
C ALA A 153 -22.27 2.75 15.68
N SER A 154 -21.43 3.01 14.67
CA SER A 154 -21.35 2.18 13.47
C SER A 154 -20.78 0.78 13.77
N ARG A 155 -21.31 -0.23 13.09
CA ARG A 155 -20.81 -1.61 13.15
C ARG A 155 -19.48 -1.84 12.39
N PHE A 156 -19.04 -0.87 11.59
CA PHE A 156 -17.87 -1.03 10.73
C PHE A 156 -16.55 -0.90 11.49
N GLY A 157 -15.52 -1.63 11.01
CA GLY A 157 -14.19 -1.67 11.60
C GLY A 157 -14.12 -2.18 13.03
N THR A 158 -15.20 -2.78 13.54
CA THR A 158 -15.21 -3.45 14.85
C THR A 158 -14.36 -4.72 14.80
N ILE A 159 -13.80 -5.11 15.94
CA ILE A 159 -13.03 -6.36 16.10
C ILE A 159 -13.81 -7.55 15.50
N SER A 160 -15.09 -7.67 15.84
CA SER A 160 -15.96 -8.75 15.33
C SER A 160 -16.16 -8.68 13.81
N SER A 161 -16.31 -7.48 13.24
CA SER A 161 -16.45 -7.34 11.78
C SER A 161 -15.17 -7.71 11.02
N ILE A 162 -14.00 -7.33 11.54
CA ILE A 162 -12.70 -7.67 10.95
C ILE A 162 -12.49 -9.19 11.03
N HIS A 163 -12.79 -9.79 12.17
CA HIS A 163 -12.68 -11.23 12.38
C HIS A 163 -13.59 -12.03 11.44
N ALA A 164 -14.87 -11.66 11.39
CA ALA A 164 -15.85 -12.33 10.56
C ALA A 164 -15.47 -12.24 9.07
N ALA A 165 -15.03 -11.08 8.60
CA ALA A 165 -14.58 -10.91 7.21
C ALA A 165 -13.36 -11.79 6.89
N ALA A 166 -12.39 -11.88 7.82
CA ALA A 166 -11.22 -12.72 7.63
C ALA A 166 -11.56 -14.21 7.62
N ARG A 167 -12.38 -14.68 8.57
CA ARG A 167 -12.82 -16.08 8.65
C ARG A 167 -13.63 -16.52 7.44
N GLN A 168 -14.55 -15.66 6.98
CA GLN A 168 -15.38 -15.92 5.81
C GLN A 168 -14.53 -16.22 4.56
N ASN A 169 -13.35 -15.61 4.41
CA ASN A 169 -12.48 -15.92 3.28
C ASN A 169 -12.00 -17.37 3.29
N PHE A 170 -11.63 -17.89 4.45
CA PHE A 170 -11.16 -19.28 4.59
C PHE A 170 -12.32 -20.27 4.49
N GLU A 171 -13.47 -19.97 5.07
CA GLU A 171 -14.69 -20.78 4.93
C GLU A 171 -15.11 -20.90 3.45
N GLN A 172 -15.08 -19.79 2.69
CA GLN A 172 -15.40 -19.82 1.26
C GLN A 172 -14.32 -20.55 0.44
N LEU A 173 -13.04 -20.44 0.80
CA LEU A 173 -11.98 -21.20 0.12
C LEU A 173 -12.13 -22.71 0.33
N ASP A 174 -12.52 -23.13 1.54
CA ASP A 174 -12.79 -24.54 1.87
C ASP A 174 -13.95 -25.12 1.05
N GLU A 175 -15.01 -24.31 0.82
CA GLU A 175 -16.15 -24.71 -0.03
C GLU A 175 -15.82 -24.75 -1.53
N LEU A 176 -14.91 -23.89 -2.01
CA LEU A 176 -14.63 -23.71 -3.44
C LEU A 176 -13.52 -24.62 -3.97
N LEU A 177 -12.59 -25.05 -3.12
CA LEU A 177 -11.46 -25.89 -3.50
C LEU A 177 -11.76 -27.37 -3.27
N THR A 178 -11.24 -28.23 -4.13
CA THR A 178 -11.50 -29.68 -4.07
C THR A 178 -10.23 -30.52 -3.91
N ASP A 179 -9.07 -29.93 -4.15
CA ASP A 179 -7.79 -30.62 -3.99
C ASP A 179 -7.42 -30.73 -2.50
N VAL A 180 -7.06 -31.93 -2.06
CA VAL A 180 -6.80 -32.21 -0.63
C VAL A 180 -5.63 -31.38 -0.11
N ALA A 181 -4.57 -31.18 -0.90
CA ALA A 181 -3.42 -30.40 -0.47
C ALA A 181 -3.78 -28.92 -0.32
N ASP A 182 -4.59 -28.38 -1.24
CA ASP A 182 -5.09 -27.00 -1.15
C ASP A 182 -5.94 -26.80 0.12
N LEU A 183 -6.80 -27.76 0.46
CA LEU A 183 -7.65 -27.71 1.67
C LEU A 183 -6.82 -27.78 2.96
N GLU A 184 -5.81 -28.66 3.01
CA GLU A 184 -4.89 -28.74 4.15
C GLU A 184 -4.14 -27.42 4.36
N ASP A 185 -3.70 -26.79 3.26
CA ASP A 185 -3.03 -25.49 3.26
C ASP A 185 -3.93 -24.37 3.75
N VAL A 186 -5.18 -24.29 3.25
CA VAL A 186 -6.19 -23.31 3.70
C VAL A 186 -6.46 -23.46 5.20
N ALA A 187 -6.63 -24.69 5.69
CA ALA A 187 -6.87 -24.95 7.10
C ALA A 187 -5.66 -24.56 7.97
N ALA A 188 -4.43 -24.86 7.52
CA ALA A 188 -3.21 -24.46 8.22
C ALA A 188 -3.04 -22.95 8.29
N LEU A 189 -3.24 -22.26 7.15
CA LEU A 189 -3.16 -20.82 7.06
C LEU A 189 -4.24 -20.13 7.91
N GLY A 190 -5.47 -20.65 7.91
CA GLY A 190 -6.57 -20.16 8.75
C GLY A 190 -6.23 -20.19 10.24
N ARG A 191 -5.58 -21.26 10.74
CA ARG A 191 -5.11 -21.34 12.13
C ARG A 191 -4.05 -20.28 12.46
N VAL A 192 -3.12 -20.03 11.55
CA VAL A 192 -2.08 -18.99 11.75
C VAL A 192 -2.69 -17.59 11.71
N ALA A 193 -3.63 -17.34 10.79
CA ALA A 193 -4.35 -16.07 10.70
C ALA A 193 -5.18 -15.78 11.95
N GLU A 194 -5.83 -16.80 12.53
CA GLU A 194 -6.57 -16.70 13.80
C GLU A 194 -5.64 -16.36 14.97
N ALA A 195 -4.46 -16.99 15.03
CA ALA A 195 -3.46 -16.67 16.05
C ALA A 195 -2.92 -15.23 15.91
N GLU A 196 -2.65 -14.76 14.69
CA GLU A 196 -2.23 -13.38 14.45
C GLU A 196 -3.36 -12.38 14.79
N PHE A 197 -4.61 -12.70 14.43
CA PHE A 197 -5.77 -11.89 14.81
C PHE A 197 -5.87 -11.71 16.33
N ALA A 198 -5.68 -12.78 17.10
CA ALA A 198 -5.70 -12.72 18.55
C ALA A 198 -4.64 -11.76 19.10
N THR A 199 -3.45 -11.69 18.48
CA THR A 199 -2.39 -10.73 18.87
C THR A 199 -2.70 -9.29 18.46
N CYS A 200 -3.50 -9.08 17.41
CA CYS A 200 -3.87 -7.77 16.89
C CYS A 200 -5.13 -7.19 17.53
N ARG A 201 -5.89 -7.99 18.29
CA ARG A 201 -7.24 -7.67 18.77
C ARG A 201 -7.37 -6.29 19.43
N ASP A 202 -6.53 -6.02 20.42
CA ASP A 202 -6.58 -4.76 21.17
C ASP A 202 -6.09 -3.57 20.34
N ILE A 203 -5.21 -3.84 19.37
CA ILE A 203 -4.72 -2.83 18.44
C ILE A 203 -5.84 -2.42 17.48
N PHE A 204 -6.64 -3.36 16.95
CA PHE A 204 -7.81 -3.00 16.14
C PHE A 204 -8.81 -2.11 16.89
N ALA A 205 -9.04 -2.40 18.18
CA ALA A 205 -9.89 -1.57 19.02
C ALA A 205 -9.34 -0.14 19.14
N ALA A 206 -8.07 -0.02 19.53
CA ALA A 206 -7.41 1.27 19.67
C ALA A 206 -7.38 2.06 18.35
N ARG A 207 -7.16 1.38 17.21
CA ARG A 207 -7.14 2.01 15.89
C ARG A 207 -8.50 2.57 15.49
N ARG A 208 -9.59 1.84 15.76
CA ARG A 208 -10.95 2.34 15.55
C ARG A 208 -11.23 3.58 16.40
N GLU A 209 -10.87 3.56 17.68
CA GLU A 209 -11.04 4.70 18.59
C GLU A 209 -10.22 5.93 18.17
N GLN A 210 -9.01 5.70 17.65
CA GLN A 210 -8.13 6.75 17.12
C GLN A 210 -8.58 7.31 15.77
N GLY A 211 -9.61 6.73 15.14
CA GLY A 211 -10.18 7.22 13.88
C GLY A 211 -9.47 6.74 12.62
N PHE A 212 -8.79 5.60 12.68
CA PHE A 212 -8.15 4.97 11.51
C PHE A 212 -9.15 4.19 10.64
N VAL A 213 -10.36 3.90 11.12
CA VAL A 213 -11.42 3.32 10.29
C VAL A 213 -12.14 4.45 9.56
N ARG A 214 -12.11 4.41 8.22
CA ARG A 214 -12.60 5.47 7.32
C ARG A 214 -13.31 4.89 6.10
N GLU A 215 -14.09 5.69 5.37
CA GLU A 215 -14.73 5.29 4.10
C GLU A 215 -13.72 5.27 2.94
N CYS A 216 -12.76 4.36 3.00
CA CYS A 216 -11.67 4.16 2.05
C CYS A 216 -12.16 3.77 0.63
N HIS A 217 -11.23 3.36 -0.25
CA HIS A 217 -11.54 2.82 -1.58
C HIS A 217 -12.05 1.36 -1.50
N GLY A 218 -11.46 0.56 -0.61
CA GLY A 218 -11.87 -0.82 -0.33
C GLY A 218 -11.31 -1.90 -1.27
N ASP A 219 -10.89 -1.51 -2.48
CA ASP A 219 -10.24 -2.40 -3.47
C ASP A 219 -9.03 -1.75 -4.17
N LEU A 220 -8.13 -1.13 -3.42
CA LEU A 220 -7.01 -0.33 -3.95
C LEU A 220 -5.78 -1.19 -4.33
N HIS A 221 -5.92 -2.00 -5.38
CA HIS A 221 -4.80 -2.72 -6.00
C HIS A 221 -4.36 -2.05 -7.32
N LEU A 222 -3.20 -2.40 -7.89
CA LEU A 222 -2.59 -1.68 -9.04
C LEU A 222 -3.46 -1.67 -10.31
N GLY A 223 -4.40 -2.61 -10.42
CA GLY A 223 -5.36 -2.67 -11.54
C GLY A 223 -6.46 -1.62 -11.44
N ASN A 224 -6.67 -1.05 -10.25
CA ASN A 224 -7.65 0.00 -9.95
C ASN A 224 -6.97 1.36 -9.76
N ILE A 225 -5.77 1.52 -10.35
CA ILE A 225 -5.03 2.78 -10.36
C ILE A 225 -4.50 3.01 -11.77
N VAL A 226 -4.77 4.18 -12.33
CA VAL A 226 -4.32 4.60 -13.67
C VAL A 226 -3.50 5.86 -13.58
N LEU A 227 -2.47 5.98 -14.42
CA LEU A 227 -1.72 7.23 -14.56
C LEU A 227 -2.42 8.15 -15.57
N ILE A 228 -2.92 9.30 -15.11
CA ILE A 228 -3.54 10.31 -15.97
C ILE A 228 -2.74 11.60 -15.82
N ASN A 229 -2.22 12.13 -16.94
CA ASN A 229 -1.36 13.32 -16.95
C ASN A 229 -0.15 13.23 -16.00
N GLY A 230 0.39 12.03 -15.79
CA GLY A 230 1.51 11.79 -14.88
C GLY A 230 1.14 11.61 -13.40
N GLU A 231 -0.14 11.66 -13.04
CA GLU A 231 -0.61 11.49 -11.66
C GLU A 231 -1.39 10.17 -11.47
N PRO A 232 -1.14 9.42 -10.38
CA PRO A 232 -1.94 8.24 -10.05
C PRO A 232 -3.37 8.60 -9.67
N VAL A 233 -4.33 7.99 -10.35
CA VAL A 233 -5.77 8.17 -10.14
C VAL A 233 -6.40 6.82 -9.79
N ALA A 234 -6.91 6.70 -8.56
CA ALA A 234 -7.65 5.52 -8.11
C ALA A 234 -9.09 5.55 -8.66
N PHE A 235 -9.54 4.42 -9.20
CA PHE A 235 -10.87 4.24 -9.78
C PHE A 235 -11.44 2.85 -9.42
N ASP A 236 -12.73 2.66 -9.61
CA ASP A 236 -13.47 1.43 -9.28
C ASP A 236 -13.57 1.13 -7.78
N CYS A 237 -13.84 2.17 -6.97
CA CYS A 237 -14.12 2.07 -5.54
C CYS A 237 -15.35 1.19 -5.28
N VAL A 238 -15.29 0.34 -4.24
CA VAL A 238 -16.35 -0.62 -3.90
C VAL A 238 -17.64 0.09 -3.48
N GLU A 239 -18.64 0.09 -4.35
CA GLU A 239 -19.92 0.78 -4.20
C GLU A 239 -20.97 -0.05 -3.46
N PHE A 240 -20.98 -1.37 -3.68
CA PHE A 240 -22.11 -2.23 -3.35
C PHE A 240 -22.17 -2.71 -1.90
N ASN A 241 -21.05 -2.75 -1.19
CA ASN A 241 -21.01 -3.19 0.21
C ASN A 241 -20.18 -2.22 1.05
N PRO A 242 -20.83 -1.36 1.86
CA PRO A 242 -20.13 -0.40 2.72
C PRO A 242 -19.12 -1.06 3.66
N ALA A 243 -19.34 -2.30 4.11
CA ALA A 243 -18.41 -2.99 5.01
C ALA A 243 -17.04 -3.27 4.37
N LEU A 244 -16.95 -3.29 3.03
CA LEU A 244 -15.70 -3.50 2.30
C LEU A 244 -14.89 -2.20 2.10
N ARG A 245 -15.51 -1.04 2.33
CA ARG A 245 -14.84 0.28 2.20
C ARG A 245 -14.75 1.06 3.50
N TRP A 246 -15.59 0.78 4.50
CA TRP A 246 -15.43 1.29 5.87
C TRP A 246 -14.43 0.42 6.63
N ILE A 247 -13.15 0.63 6.32
CA ILE A 247 -12.04 -0.21 6.74
C ILE A 247 -10.96 0.63 7.41
N ASP A 248 -10.04 -0.04 8.08
CA ASP A 248 -8.82 0.58 8.59
C ASP A 248 -7.96 1.10 7.43
N THR A 249 -7.42 2.31 7.53
CA THR A 249 -6.46 2.84 6.54
C THR A 249 -5.24 1.92 6.30
N MET A 250 -4.79 1.17 7.32
CA MET A 250 -3.70 0.19 7.17
C MET A 250 -4.13 -1.04 6.36
N ASP A 251 -5.42 -1.40 6.38
CA ASP A 251 -5.98 -2.45 5.52
C ASP A 251 -5.93 -2.03 4.03
N GLU A 252 -6.26 -0.77 3.74
CA GLU A 252 -6.13 -0.22 2.39
C GLU A 252 -4.67 -0.15 1.93
N ILE A 253 -3.76 0.33 2.78
CA ILE A 253 -2.31 0.36 2.51
C ILE A 253 -1.77 -1.05 2.26
N ALA A 254 -2.21 -2.02 3.07
CA ALA A 254 -1.82 -3.42 2.91
C ALA A 254 -2.25 -3.98 1.57
N PHE A 255 -3.38 -3.54 1.00
CA PHE A 255 -3.83 -4.05 -0.30
C PHE A 255 -2.85 -3.68 -1.43
N THR A 256 -2.49 -2.41 -1.56
CA THR A 256 -1.52 -1.98 -2.58
C THR A 256 -0.14 -2.62 -2.34
N THR A 257 0.29 -2.68 -1.07
CA THR A 257 1.57 -3.30 -0.68
C THR A 257 1.60 -4.79 -1.07
N MET A 258 0.53 -5.54 -0.74
CA MET A 258 0.39 -6.95 -1.06
C MET A 258 0.39 -7.20 -2.58
N ASP A 259 -0.28 -6.36 -3.37
CA ASP A 259 -0.31 -6.51 -4.83
C ASP A 259 1.08 -6.30 -5.45
N LEU A 260 1.87 -5.35 -4.95
CA LEU A 260 3.27 -5.16 -5.36
C LEU A 260 4.15 -6.38 -4.98
N LEU A 261 3.98 -6.91 -3.76
CA LEU A 261 4.68 -8.14 -3.31
C LEU A 261 4.32 -9.34 -4.19
N ARG A 262 3.03 -9.56 -4.48
CA ARG A 262 2.55 -10.64 -5.37
C ARG A 262 3.20 -10.59 -6.75
N ARG A 263 3.53 -9.39 -7.22
CA ARG A 263 4.10 -9.12 -8.54
C ARG A 263 5.63 -9.07 -8.53
N GLY A 264 6.27 -9.45 -7.42
CA GLY A 264 7.72 -9.54 -7.29
C GLY A 264 8.43 -8.19 -7.17
N ARG A 265 7.69 -7.09 -6.95
CA ARG A 265 8.26 -5.76 -6.74
C ARG A 265 8.34 -5.40 -5.27
N HIS A 266 9.17 -6.16 -4.56
CA HIS A 266 9.45 -5.92 -3.15
C HIS A 266 9.97 -4.51 -2.90
N ASP A 267 10.88 -4.05 -3.77
CA ASP A 267 11.41 -2.68 -3.76
C ASP A 267 10.30 -1.63 -3.72
N LEU A 268 9.36 -1.70 -4.66
CA LEU A 268 8.25 -0.74 -4.74
C LEU A 268 7.24 -0.91 -3.61
N ALA A 269 7.01 -2.15 -3.12
CA ALA A 269 6.10 -2.40 -2.01
C ALA A 269 6.58 -1.70 -0.74
N TRP A 270 7.87 -1.84 -0.41
CA TRP A 270 8.47 -1.22 0.76
C TRP A 270 8.65 0.28 0.60
N ARG A 271 8.89 0.77 -0.64
CA ARG A 271 8.84 2.21 -0.94
C ARG A 271 7.47 2.82 -0.66
N PHE A 272 6.40 2.20 -1.16
CA PHE A 272 5.02 2.66 -0.94
C PHE A 272 4.68 2.71 0.56
N LEU A 273 4.92 1.61 1.27
CA LEU A 273 4.62 1.52 2.70
C LEU A 273 5.39 2.59 3.49
N ASN A 274 6.69 2.75 3.26
CA ASN A 274 7.48 3.75 3.97
C ASN A 274 7.04 5.18 3.65
N ALA A 275 6.71 5.49 2.39
CA ALA A 275 6.17 6.79 2.03
C ALA A 275 4.84 7.08 2.74
N MET A 276 3.95 6.08 2.86
CA MET A 276 2.71 6.20 3.64
C MET A 276 2.97 6.40 5.14
N LEU A 277 3.91 5.68 5.74
CA LEU A 277 4.27 5.81 7.16
C LEU A 277 4.93 7.16 7.46
N GLU A 278 5.80 7.65 6.59
CA GLU A 278 6.45 8.95 6.73
C GLU A 278 5.43 10.10 6.59
N ALA A 279 4.48 9.98 5.66
CA ALA A 279 3.43 10.99 5.47
C ALA A 279 2.41 10.99 6.63
N SER A 280 1.96 9.81 7.07
CA SER A 280 0.91 9.68 8.09
C SER A 280 1.40 9.73 9.53
N GLY A 281 2.63 9.28 9.79
CA GLY A 281 3.12 9.00 11.13
C GLY A 281 2.52 7.77 11.80
N ASP A 282 1.73 6.96 11.09
CA ASP A 282 1.04 5.78 11.62
C ASP A 282 1.96 4.54 11.70
N TYR A 283 3.12 4.69 12.35
CA TYR A 283 4.00 3.54 12.63
C TYR A 283 3.34 2.52 13.57
N GLY A 284 2.36 2.93 14.38
CA GLY A 284 1.59 2.03 15.24
C GLY A 284 0.76 1.02 14.44
N GLY A 285 0.24 1.42 13.27
CA GLY A 285 -0.51 0.53 12.38
C GLY A 285 0.29 -0.64 11.82
N VAL A 286 1.62 -0.55 11.80
CA VAL A 286 2.48 -1.67 11.36
C VAL A 286 2.24 -2.93 12.20
N ALA A 287 1.82 -2.78 13.46
CA ALA A 287 1.51 -3.92 14.32
C ALA A 287 0.34 -4.79 13.82
N VAL A 288 -0.52 -4.28 12.91
CA VAL A 288 -1.59 -5.05 12.26
C VAL A 288 -1.34 -5.34 10.78
N LEU A 289 -0.21 -4.86 10.24
CA LEU A 289 0.10 -4.95 8.81
C LEU A 289 0.19 -6.39 8.31
N ARG A 290 0.84 -7.28 9.07
CA ARG A 290 1.02 -8.70 8.69
C ARG A 290 -0.31 -9.42 8.55
N PHE A 291 -1.23 -9.17 9.48
CA PHE A 291 -2.61 -9.65 9.39
C PHE A 291 -3.30 -9.13 8.14
N TYR A 292 -3.25 -7.82 7.87
CA TYR A 292 -3.94 -7.24 6.72
C TYR A 292 -3.34 -7.67 5.37
N LEU A 293 -2.01 -7.82 5.26
CA LEU A 293 -1.38 -8.35 4.06
C LEU A 293 -1.89 -9.77 3.75
N ALA A 294 -1.93 -10.63 4.75
CA ALA A 294 -2.41 -12.00 4.60
C ALA A 294 -3.92 -12.08 4.35
N TYR A 295 -4.71 -11.24 5.03
CA TYR A 295 -6.14 -11.08 4.79
C TYR A 295 -6.41 -10.69 3.33
N ARG A 296 -5.72 -9.66 2.81
CA ARG A 296 -5.90 -9.20 1.42
C ARG A 296 -5.43 -10.23 0.41
N ALA A 297 -4.35 -10.96 0.70
CA ALA A 297 -3.92 -12.08 -0.12
C ALA A 297 -5.00 -13.20 -0.15
N ALA A 298 -5.58 -13.56 1.00
CA ALA A 298 -6.68 -14.53 1.08
C ALA A 298 -7.94 -14.07 0.34
N VAL A 299 -8.28 -12.77 0.39
CA VAL A 299 -9.36 -12.20 -0.44
C VAL A 299 -9.09 -12.42 -1.93
N ARG A 300 -7.87 -12.18 -2.40
CA ARG A 300 -7.52 -12.39 -3.82
C ARG A 300 -7.48 -13.88 -4.18
N ALA A 301 -6.99 -14.75 -3.30
CA ALA A 301 -7.06 -16.20 -3.47
C ALA A 301 -8.52 -16.63 -3.67
N LYS A 302 -9.41 -16.19 -2.78
CA LYS A 302 -10.85 -16.48 -2.87
C LYS A 302 -11.45 -16.01 -4.19
N VAL A 303 -11.14 -14.79 -4.64
CA VAL A 303 -11.66 -14.28 -5.92
C VAL A 303 -11.21 -15.16 -7.09
N CYS A 304 -9.98 -15.67 -7.07
CA CYS A 304 -9.48 -16.59 -8.09
C CYS A 304 -10.20 -17.95 -8.01
N ALA A 305 -10.43 -18.48 -6.81
CA ALA A 305 -11.22 -19.71 -6.62
C ALA A 305 -12.67 -19.57 -7.15
N ILE A 306 -13.34 -18.45 -6.86
CA ILE A 306 -14.67 -18.15 -7.39
C ILE A 306 -14.66 -18.13 -8.92
N ARG A 307 -13.63 -17.56 -9.55
CA ARG A 307 -13.51 -17.55 -11.01
C ARG A 307 -13.30 -18.96 -11.56
N ALA A 308 -12.48 -19.78 -10.89
CA ALA A 308 -12.21 -21.15 -11.29
C ALA A 308 -13.46 -22.06 -11.24
N THR A 309 -14.44 -21.75 -10.39
CA THR A 309 -15.70 -22.51 -10.26
C THR A 309 -16.82 -22.02 -11.17
N GLN A 310 -16.62 -20.96 -11.97
CA GLN A 310 -17.64 -20.49 -12.90
C GLN A 310 -17.96 -21.55 -13.96
N ASP A 311 -19.23 -21.61 -14.34
CA ASP A 311 -19.69 -22.43 -15.45
C ASP A 311 -19.08 -21.93 -16.77
N ASP A 312 -18.88 -22.85 -17.73
CA ASP A 312 -18.42 -22.58 -19.09
C ASP A 312 -17.02 -21.95 -19.26
N ILE A 313 -16.18 -21.89 -18.22
CA ILE A 313 -14.78 -21.50 -18.39
C ILE A 313 -13.91 -22.65 -18.96
N PRO A 314 -13.02 -22.40 -19.93
CA PRO A 314 -12.11 -23.42 -20.43
C PRO A 314 -11.20 -23.98 -19.33
N GLN A 315 -10.92 -25.29 -19.37
CA GLN A 315 -10.09 -25.96 -18.36
C GLN A 315 -8.71 -25.32 -18.17
N LEU A 316 -8.12 -24.75 -19.23
CA LEU A 316 -6.85 -24.00 -19.15
C LEU A 316 -6.98 -22.73 -18.31
N ILE A 317 -8.09 -21.99 -18.45
CA ILE A 317 -8.36 -20.79 -17.66
C ILE A 317 -8.63 -21.18 -16.21
N ARG A 318 -9.39 -22.26 -15.98
CA ARG A 318 -9.62 -22.82 -14.64
C ARG A 318 -8.30 -23.15 -13.93
N ALA A 319 -7.42 -23.90 -14.59
CA ALA A 319 -6.11 -24.26 -14.03
C ALA A 319 -5.29 -23.02 -13.69
N ARG A 320 -5.27 -22.01 -14.59
CA ARG A 320 -4.56 -20.75 -14.37
C ARG A 320 -5.09 -19.97 -13.16
N GLU A 321 -6.41 -19.87 -12.98
CA GLU A 321 -6.99 -19.18 -11.82
C GLU A 321 -6.67 -19.93 -10.52
N LEU A 322 -6.67 -21.27 -10.52
CA LEU A 322 -6.24 -22.07 -9.36
C LEU A 322 -4.75 -21.88 -9.04
N ASP A 323 -3.87 -21.82 -10.04
CA ASP A 323 -2.45 -21.53 -9.82
C ASP A 323 -2.24 -20.12 -9.23
N ILE A 324 -2.99 -19.13 -9.72
CA ILE A 324 -2.96 -17.78 -9.15
C ILE A 324 -3.48 -17.78 -7.71
N CYS A 325 -4.54 -18.55 -7.41
CA CYS A 325 -5.07 -18.74 -6.06
C CYS A 325 -3.97 -19.25 -5.11
N ARG A 326 -3.29 -20.34 -5.47
CA ARG A 326 -2.19 -20.93 -4.70
C ARG A 326 -1.05 -19.95 -4.44
N CYS A 327 -0.66 -19.16 -5.43
CA CYS A 327 0.35 -18.13 -5.22
C CYS A 327 -0.08 -17.05 -4.21
N TYR A 328 -1.37 -16.72 -4.11
CA TYR A 328 -1.85 -15.80 -3.09
C TYR A 328 -1.89 -16.45 -1.69
N LEU A 329 -2.22 -17.75 -1.61
CA LEU A 329 -2.12 -18.50 -0.34
C LEU A 329 -0.67 -18.59 0.15
N GLU A 330 0.29 -18.80 -0.76
CA GLU A 330 1.73 -18.75 -0.43
C GLU A 330 2.12 -17.37 0.09
N LEU A 331 1.74 -16.29 -0.61
CA LEU A 331 2.05 -14.94 -0.17
C LEU A 331 1.44 -14.64 1.22
N ALA A 332 0.20 -15.08 1.48
CA ALA A 332 -0.41 -14.93 2.80
C ALA A 332 0.41 -15.65 3.89
N ARG A 333 0.90 -16.86 3.59
CA ARG A 333 1.78 -17.62 4.48
C ARG A 333 3.10 -16.90 4.73
N GLU A 334 3.72 -16.35 3.69
CA GLU A 334 4.96 -15.57 3.80
C GLU A 334 4.77 -14.30 4.66
N CYS A 335 3.66 -13.60 4.51
CA CYS A 335 3.34 -12.40 5.31
C CYS A 335 3.11 -12.75 6.80
N LEU A 336 2.49 -13.90 7.08
CA LEU A 336 2.27 -14.40 8.44
C LEU A 336 3.49 -15.12 9.05
N ALA A 337 4.55 -15.35 8.28
CA ALA A 337 5.78 -15.92 8.80
C ALA A 337 6.44 -14.94 9.78
N ARG A 338 6.83 -15.42 10.96
CA ARG A 338 7.57 -14.60 11.93
C ARG A 338 9.05 -14.58 11.53
N ARG A 339 9.58 -13.39 11.30
CA ARG A 339 11.01 -13.17 11.03
C ARG A 339 11.65 -12.51 12.25
N ARG A 340 12.93 -12.79 12.48
CA ARG A 340 13.70 -12.06 13.49
C ARG A 340 14.09 -10.71 12.88
N PRO A 341 13.57 -9.58 13.38
CA PRO A 341 13.93 -8.27 12.85
C PRO A 341 15.34 -7.89 13.28
N ALA A 342 15.88 -6.85 12.64
CA ALA A 342 17.14 -6.23 13.04
C ALA A 342 16.98 -4.70 13.15
N LEU A 343 17.89 -4.07 13.88
CA LEU A 343 17.97 -2.62 13.99
C LEU A 343 19.22 -2.10 13.27
N ILE A 344 19.01 -1.19 12.33
CA ILE A 344 20.07 -0.50 11.59
C ILE A 344 19.98 0.97 11.96
N ILE A 345 21.12 1.58 12.27
CA ILE A 345 21.22 3.05 12.36
C ILE A 345 22.17 3.55 11.27
N THR A 346 21.84 4.67 10.64
CA THR A 346 22.80 5.39 9.80
C THR A 346 23.77 6.17 10.68
N CYS A 347 24.96 6.49 10.19
CA CYS A 347 25.91 7.36 10.87
C CYS A 347 26.64 8.19 9.82
N GLY A 348 26.62 9.52 9.94
CA GLY A 348 27.29 10.39 8.98
C GLY A 348 26.78 11.83 8.96
N LEU A 349 27.60 12.72 8.43
CA LEU A 349 27.29 14.15 8.34
C LEU A 349 26.13 14.44 7.35
N PRO A 350 25.45 15.59 7.45
CA PRO A 350 24.55 16.04 6.39
C PRO A 350 25.26 16.06 5.03
N GLY A 351 24.56 15.65 3.96
CA GLY A 351 25.16 15.49 2.63
C GLY A 351 25.87 14.15 2.38
N SER A 352 26.14 13.34 3.40
CA SER A 352 26.89 12.08 3.25
C SER A 352 26.12 10.92 2.61
N GLY A 353 24.91 11.15 2.11
CA GLY A 353 24.11 10.12 1.42
C GLY A 353 23.30 9.17 2.32
N LYS A 354 23.16 9.45 3.63
CA LYS A 354 22.37 8.63 4.58
C LYS A 354 20.96 8.28 4.08
N THR A 355 20.20 9.29 3.66
CA THR A 355 18.82 9.07 3.19
C THR A 355 18.77 8.29 1.88
N THR A 356 19.74 8.49 0.98
CA THR A 356 19.91 7.68 -0.24
C THR A 356 20.17 6.23 0.10
N PHE A 357 21.14 5.97 0.99
CA PHE A 357 21.42 4.62 1.48
C PHE A 357 20.20 4.01 2.15
N ALA A 358 19.53 4.73 3.06
CA ALA A 358 18.37 4.23 3.79
C ALA A 358 17.20 3.93 2.85
N GLN A 359 17.02 4.70 1.77
CA GLN A 359 16.03 4.42 0.72
C GLN A 359 16.35 3.12 -0.02
N PHE A 360 17.61 2.91 -0.40
CA PHE A 360 17.99 1.66 -1.06
C PHE A 360 17.89 0.46 -0.08
N ALA A 361 18.31 0.66 1.17
CA ALA A 361 18.28 -0.35 2.22
C ALA A 361 16.85 -0.81 2.54
N LEU A 362 15.88 0.09 2.64
CA LEU A 362 14.49 -0.28 2.90
C LEU A 362 13.88 -1.08 1.75
N GLU A 363 14.22 -0.73 0.50
CA GLU A 363 13.75 -1.41 -0.72
C GLU A 363 14.36 -2.81 -0.83
N ARG A 364 15.66 -2.95 -0.53
CA ARG A 364 16.40 -4.23 -0.58
C ARG A 364 16.06 -5.18 0.56
N LEU A 365 15.98 -4.68 1.80
CA LEU A 365 15.86 -5.52 3.00
C LEU A 365 14.42 -5.72 3.46
N GLY A 366 13.47 -4.99 2.86
CA GLY A 366 12.10 -4.94 3.36
C GLY A 366 11.99 -4.37 4.77
N ALA A 367 12.69 -3.26 4.98
CA ALA A 367 12.77 -2.59 6.28
C ALA A 367 11.84 -1.38 6.35
N ILE A 368 11.57 -0.94 7.57
CA ILE A 368 10.83 0.29 7.85
C ILE A 368 11.82 1.36 8.31
N ARG A 369 11.84 2.48 7.61
CA ARG A 369 12.68 3.64 7.89
C ARG A 369 11.94 4.60 8.81
N ILE A 370 12.64 5.12 9.81
CA ILE A 370 12.23 6.27 10.60
C ILE A 370 13.27 7.36 10.38
N ARG A 371 12.84 8.54 9.91
CA ARG A 371 13.74 9.67 9.63
C ARG A 371 13.69 10.70 10.75
N SER A 372 14.86 11.08 11.28
CA SER A 372 14.94 12.08 12.35
C SER A 372 14.32 13.41 11.95
N ASP A 373 14.55 13.86 10.72
CA ASP A 373 14.06 15.17 10.26
C ASP A 373 12.53 15.20 10.13
N VAL A 374 11.92 14.09 9.71
CA VAL A 374 10.45 13.94 9.64
C VAL A 374 9.83 13.93 11.04
N GLU A 375 10.37 13.13 11.96
CA GLU A 375 9.84 13.06 13.33
C GLU A 375 10.07 14.36 14.10
N ARG A 376 11.20 15.03 13.87
CA ARG A 376 11.49 16.34 14.46
C ARG A 376 10.44 17.36 14.03
N LYS A 377 10.14 17.47 12.73
CA LYS A 377 9.07 18.34 12.23
C LYS A 377 7.71 17.99 12.84
N ARG A 378 7.37 16.70 12.89
CA ARG A 378 6.11 16.23 13.47
C ARG A 378 5.96 16.56 14.96
N LEU A 379 7.03 16.48 15.75
CA LEU A 379 7.03 16.87 17.17
C LEU A 379 6.75 18.37 17.39
N HIS A 380 6.92 19.19 16.35
CA HIS A 380 6.63 20.61 16.33
C HIS A 380 5.34 20.96 15.56
N GLY A 381 4.55 19.96 15.16
CA GLY A 381 3.29 20.15 14.43
C GLY A 381 3.45 20.49 12.94
N LEU A 382 4.66 20.35 12.40
CA LEU A 382 4.98 20.67 11.00
C LEU A 382 4.75 19.48 10.08
N GLY A 383 4.34 19.77 8.84
CA GLY A 383 4.34 18.81 7.74
C GLY A 383 5.76 18.35 7.37
N THR A 384 5.86 17.20 6.70
CA THR A 384 7.16 16.58 6.35
C THR A 384 8.09 17.49 5.53
N LEU A 385 7.51 18.29 4.62
CA LEU A 385 8.22 19.22 3.75
C LEU A 385 8.09 20.68 4.19
N GLU A 386 7.36 20.96 5.27
CA GLU A 386 7.14 22.31 5.77
C GLU A 386 8.43 22.89 6.37
N SER A 387 8.71 24.17 6.13
CA SER A 387 9.95 24.78 6.63
C SER A 387 9.89 25.04 8.13
N SER A 388 10.94 24.67 8.85
CA SER A 388 11.06 24.96 10.28
C SER A 388 11.68 26.32 10.61
N ARG A 389 12.06 27.12 9.60
CA ARG A 389 12.79 28.39 9.77
C ARG A 389 12.06 29.43 10.63
N GLU A 390 10.73 29.35 10.69
CA GLU A 390 9.89 30.25 11.48
C GLU A 390 9.56 29.69 12.89
N TYR A 391 9.98 28.45 13.19
CA TYR A 391 9.57 27.67 14.37
C TYR A 391 10.71 27.44 15.37
N GLY A 392 11.26 28.51 15.98
CA GLY A 392 12.30 28.37 17.01
C GLY A 392 13.50 27.50 16.61
N ASP A 393 14.36 27.12 17.56
CA ASP A 393 15.45 26.19 17.27
C ASP A 393 15.01 24.74 17.50
N ILE A 394 14.38 24.13 16.49
CA ILE A 394 14.00 22.71 16.52
C ILE A 394 15.22 21.77 16.64
N TYR A 395 16.44 22.30 16.50
CA TYR A 395 17.71 21.57 16.65
C TYR A 395 18.41 21.82 17.99
N ALA A 396 17.80 22.59 18.90
CA ALA A 396 18.29 22.78 20.25
C ALA A 396 18.55 21.44 20.97
N PRO A 397 19.49 21.37 21.93
CA PRO A 397 19.86 20.11 22.60
C PRO A 397 18.67 19.33 23.16
N GLU A 398 17.71 20.01 23.78
CA GLU A 398 16.50 19.39 24.33
C GLU A 398 15.57 18.85 23.23
N ALA A 399 15.38 19.61 22.14
CA ALA A 399 14.58 19.17 20.99
C ALA A 399 15.22 17.96 20.29
N THR A 400 16.55 17.93 20.20
CA THR A 400 17.31 16.78 19.70
C THR A 400 17.16 15.57 20.61
N ALA A 401 17.28 15.72 21.92
CA ALA A 401 17.05 14.64 22.88
C ALA A 401 15.62 14.07 22.78
N ARG A 402 14.60 14.93 22.68
CA ARG A 402 13.20 14.53 22.46
C ARG A 402 13.02 13.78 21.14
N THR A 403 13.65 14.24 20.07
CA THR A 403 13.61 13.58 18.76
C THR A 403 14.20 12.18 18.85
N TYR A 404 15.39 12.01 19.42
CA TYR A 404 16.03 10.69 19.55
C TYR A 404 15.25 9.75 20.48
N ALA A 405 14.65 10.28 21.55
CA ALA A 405 13.74 9.50 22.40
C ALA A 405 12.52 8.98 21.62
N ARG A 406 11.93 9.83 20.76
CA ARG A 406 10.82 9.44 19.88
C ARG A 406 11.24 8.40 18.84
N LEU A 407 12.40 8.57 18.20
CA LEU A 407 12.96 7.58 17.27
C LEU A 407 13.15 6.22 17.94
N ARG A 408 13.64 6.20 19.18
CA ARG A 408 13.82 4.97 19.96
C ARG A 408 12.50 4.30 20.31
N GLU A 409 11.48 5.07 20.70
CA GLU A 409 10.13 4.58 20.99
C GLU A 409 9.51 3.93 19.75
N LEU A 410 9.56 4.62 18.60
CA LEU A 410 9.07 4.11 17.32
C LEU A 410 9.81 2.85 16.89
N ALA A 411 11.14 2.86 16.97
CA ALA A 411 11.95 1.69 16.63
C ALA A 411 11.59 0.49 17.52
N GLN A 412 11.40 0.71 18.83
CA GLN A 412 10.99 -0.36 19.73
C GLN A 412 9.62 -0.95 19.34
N GLY A 413 8.64 -0.11 18.99
CA GLY A 413 7.32 -0.55 18.54
C GLY A 413 7.38 -1.41 17.27
N LEU A 414 8.12 -0.95 16.26
CA LEU A 414 8.29 -1.66 14.99
C LEU A 414 9.07 -2.98 15.14
N LEU A 415 10.12 -3.00 15.96
CA LEU A 415 10.86 -4.22 16.27
C LEU A 415 9.99 -5.25 17.01
N LYS A 416 9.11 -4.80 17.93
CA LYS A 416 8.12 -5.67 18.58
C LYS A 416 7.10 -6.23 17.60
N ALA A 417 6.72 -5.44 16.59
CA ALA A 417 5.87 -5.87 15.47
C ALA A 417 6.59 -6.83 14.50
N GLY A 418 7.89 -7.09 14.68
CA GLY A 418 8.64 -8.08 13.89
C GLY A 418 9.26 -7.53 12.61
N HIS A 419 9.37 -6.21 12.47
CA HIS A 419 9.93 -5.56 11.27
C HIS A 419 11.36 -5.08 11.49
N THR A 420 12.24 -5.28 10.50
CA THR A 420 13.57 -4.67 10.48
C THR A 420 13.42 -3.15 10.40
N VAL A 421 14.16 -2.42 11.23
CA VAL A 421 14.05 -0.96 11.34
C VAL A 421 15.35 -0.31 10.92
N ILE A 422 15.24 0.75 10.11
CA ILE A 422 16.34 1.68 9.81
C ILE A 422 16.02 3.01 10.48
N VAL A 423 16.88 3.48 11.37
CA VAL A 423 16.79 4.83 11.93
C VAL A 423 17.74 5.72 11.14
N ASP A 424 17.18 6.51 10.23
CA ASP A 424 17.90 7.48 9.39
C ASP A 424 18.07 8.80 10.17
N ALA A 425 19.22 8.92 10.83
CA ALA A 425 19.66 10.09 11.58
C ALA A 425 21.18 10.25 11.51
N ALA A 426 21.71 11.38 12.00
CA ALA A 426 23.14 11.67 11.90
C ALA A 426 24.02 10.78 12.80
N PHE A 427 23.55 10.43 14.02
CA PHE A 427 24.24 9.55 14.98
C PHE A 427 25.73 9.86 15.17
N LEU A 428 26.03 11.14 15.40
CA LEU A 428 27.40 11.65 15.41
C LEU A 428 28.13 11.37 16.73
N ARG A 429 27.39 11.08 17.80
CA ARG A 429 27.94 10.84 19.14
C ARG A 429 27.81 9.39 19.57
N LEU A 430 28.76 8.91 20.37
CA LEU A 430 28.79 7.54 20.89
C LEU A 430 27.57 7.22 21.76
N ASP A 431 27.15 8.16 22.61
CA ASP A 431 25.99 8.00 23.50
C ASP A 431 24.69 7.83 22.71
N GLU A 432 24.52 8.56 21.61
CA GLU A 432 23.39 8.40 20.69
C GLU A 432 23.37 7.00 20.07
N ARG A 433 24.52 6.49 19.61
CA ARG A 433 24.63 5.16 18.98
C ARG A 433 24.39 4.03 19.99
N GLU A 434 24.95 4.17 21.19
CA GLU A 434 24.83 3.16 22.25
C GLU A 434 23.38 3.03 22.74
N GLN A 435 22.58 4.10 22.76
CA GLN A 435 21.16 4.01 23.11
C GLN A 435 20.36 3.03 22.21
N PHE A 436 20.66 3.01 20.91
CA PHE A 436 19.98 2.13 19.95
C PHE A 436 20.58 0.72 19.97
N ARG A 437 21.89 0.59 20.19
CA ARG A 437 22.53 -0.70 20.45
C ARG A 437 21.94 -1.37 21.70
N ALA A 438 21.81 -0.64 22.80
CA ALA A 438 21.21 -1.12 24.04
C ALA A 438 19.74 -1.54 23.83
N LEU A 439 18.98 -0.81 23.01
CA LEU A 439 17.63 -1.22 22.61
C LEU A 439 17.64 -2.59 21.92
N ALA A 440 18.46 -2.76 20.87
CA ALA A 440 18.56 -4.04 20.16
C ALA A 440 19.02 -5.18 21.08
N GLN A 441 19.98 -4.94 21.97
CA GLN A 441 20.45 -5.91 22.95
C GLN A 441 19.36 -6.31 23.95
N SER A 442 18.59 -5.35 24.48
CA SER A 442 17.51 -5.64 25.42
C SER A 442 16.42 -6.53 24.81
N MET A 443 16.26 -6.49 23.48
CA MET A 443 15.33 -7.32 22.72
C MET A 443 15.99 -8.57 22.13
N SER A 444 17.28 -8.80 22.38
CA SER A 444 18.07 -9.87 21.75
C SER A 444 17.94 -9.86 20.22
N LEU A 445 18.13 -8.71 19.59
CA LEU A 445 18.04 -8.51 18.14
C LEU A 445 19.40 -8.14 17.54
N PRO A 446 19.68 -8.49 16.27
CA PRO A 446 20.84 -7.99 15.55
C PRO A 446 20.84 -6.46 15.44
N PHE A 447 22.04 -5.88 15.47
CA PHE A 447 22.26 -4.44 15.38
C PHE A 447 23.41 -4.15 14.42
N ALA A 448 23.25 -3.12 13.59
CA ALA A 448 24.32 -2.64 12.71
C ALA A 448 24.34 -1.11 12.58
N ILE A 449 25.53 -0.56 12.41
CA ILE A 449 25.77 0.82 12.03
C ILE A 449 26.15 0.84 10.56
N ALA A 450 25.34 1.50 9.73
CA ALA A 450 25.76 1.90 8.40
C ALA A 450 26.44 3.27 8.51
N ALA A 451 27.76 3.33 8.33
CA ALA A 451 28.54 4.56 8.36
C ALA A 451 28.74 5.09 6.93
N LEU A 452 28.28 6.31 6.68
CA LEU A 452 28.20 6.90 5.36
C LEU A 452 29.18 8.06 5.24
N HIS A 453 30.08 7.94 4.27
CA HIS A 453 31.12 8.92 4.01
C HIS A 453 31.01 9.46 2.58
N ALA A 454 31.39 10.73 2.43
CA ALA A 454 31.61 11.41 1.16
C ALA A 454 32.68 12.47 1.39
N ASP A 455 33.45 12.79 0.36
CA ASP A 455 34.45 13.83 0.42
C ASP A 455 33.81 15.21 0.70
N GLU A 456 34.56 16.08 1.39
CA GLU A 456 34.06 17.39 1.83
C GLU A 456 33.48 18.25 0.68
N PRO A 457 34.10 18.34 -0.51
CA PRO A 457 33.51 19.04 -1.65
C PRO A 457 32.14 18.48 -2.05
N VAL A 458 31.98 17.15 -2.01
CA VAL A 458 30.73 16.45 -2.35
C VAL A 458 29.65 16.74 -1.31
N LEU A 459 30.01 16.79 -0.02
CA LEU A 459 29.08 17.20 1.04
C LEU A 459 28.53 18.61 0.79
N HIS A 460 29.40 19.57 0.46
CA HIS A 460 29.01 20.94 0.17
C HIS A 460 28.11 21.05 -1.07
N GLU A 461 28.49 20.39 -2.16
CA GLU A 461 27.71 20.39 -3.40
C GLU A 461 26.30 19.84 -3.17
N ARG A 462 26.17 18.71 -2.46
CA ARG A 462 24.87 18.10 -2.16
C ARG A 462 24.00 18.95 -1.26
N LEU A 463 24.59 19.71 -0.34
CA LEU A 463 23.82 20.64 0.49
C LEU A 463 23.27 21.82 -0.33
N LEU A 464 24.00 22.27 -1.36
CA LEU A 464 23.55 23.33 -2.26
C LEU A 464 22.47 22.87 -3.25
N GLN A 465 22.56 21.63 -3.73
CA GLN A 465 21.62 21.05 -4.70
C GLN A 465 20.31 20.54 -4.07
N ARG A 466 20.22 20.47 -2.74
CA ARG A 466 19.01 19.99 -2.04
C ARG A 466 17.84 20.95 -2.22
N SER A 467 16.81 20.49 -2.94
CA SER A 467 15.49 21.11 -3.00
C SER A 467 14.42 20.12 -2.53
N SER A 468 13.45 20.58 -1.74
CA SER A 468 12.28 19.78 -1.30
C SER A 468 12.61 18.52 -0.47
N ASP A 469 13.53 18.62 0.48
CA ASP A 469 13.83 17.57 1.48
C ASP A 469 13.33 17.99 2.88
N ALA A 470 13.06 17.02 3.75
CA ALA A 470 12.75 17.25 5.16
C ALA A 470 13.96 17.81 5.94
N SER A 471 15.19 17.52 5.48
CA SER A 471 16.43 17.99 6.12
C SER A 471 16.76 19.44 5.76
N GLU A 472 16.95 20.30 6.77
CA GLU A 472 17.23 21.74 6.57
C GLU A 472 18.68 22.14 6.88
N ALA A 473 19.60 21.17 6.93
CA ALA A 473 21.01 21.45 7.21
C ALA A 473 21.64 22.29 6.09
N ASP A 474 22.35 23.35 6.48
CA ASP A 474 23.14 24.19 5.58
C ASP A 474 24.66 24.02 5.83
N THR A 475 25.47 24.82 5.14
CA THR A 475 26.93 24.80 5.30
C THR A 475 27.38 25.17 6.72
N ALA A 476 26.65 26.05 7.43
CA ALA A 476 26.99 26.42 8.80
C ALA A 476 26.67 25.29 9.79
N VAL A 477 25.55 24.60 9.60
CA VAL A 477 25.18 23.39 10.34
C VAL A 477 26.21 22.29 10.11
N LEU A 478 26.65 22.04 8.87
CA LEU A 478 27.69 21.06 8.58
C LEU A 478 28.97 21.31 9.39
N LYS A 479 29.48 22.55 9.40
CA LYS A 479 30.69 22.92 10.16
C LYS A 479 30.52 22.73 11.68
N LYS A 480 29.33 23.00 12.22
CA LYS A 480 29.03 22.74 13.64
C LYS A 480 29.05 21.25 13.93
N LEU A 481 28.43 20.44 13.07
CA LEU A 481 28.33 18.98 13.25
C LEU A 481 29.66 18.26 13.07
N GLN A 482 30.54 18.73 12.17
CA GLN A 482 31.92 18.23 12.04
C GLN A 482 32.69 18.31 13.37
N LYS A 483 32.48 19.36 14.17
CA LYS A 483 33.14 19.52 15.48
C LYS A 483 32.62 18.59 16.56
N VAL A 484 31.39 18.10 16.42
CA VAL A 484 30.71 17.24 17.41
C VAL A 484 30.83 15.77 17.04
N GLN A 485 31.19 15.46 15.79
CA GLN A 485 31.36 14.10 15.30
C GLN A 485 32.44 13.35 16.08
N GLN A 486 32.05 12.22 16.66
CA GLN A 486 32.93 11.27 17.28
C GLN A 486 33.13 10.09 16.30
N PRO A 487 34.38 9.73 15.97
CA PRO A 487 34.65 8.60 15.10
C PRO A 487 34.11 7.30 15.69
N LEU A 488 33.92 6.29 14.85
CA LEU A 488 33.61 4.95 15.32
C LEU A 488 34.77 4.41 16.14
N SER A 489 34.47 3.89 17.32
CA SER A 489 35.45 3.20 18.15
C SER A 489 35.84 1.84 17.54
N SER A 490 36.95 1.28 18.01
CA SER A 490 37.38 -0.08 17.65
C SER A 490 36.33 -1.14 18.01
N GLN A 491 35.56 -0.91 19.08
CA GLN A 491 34.46 -1.79 19.47
C GLN A 491 33.31 -1.70 18.46
N GLU A 492 32.96 -0.49 18.02
CA GLU A 492 31.90 -0.26 17.05
C GLU A 492 32.19 -0.86 15.67
N SER A 493 33.46 -0.99 15.32
CA SER A 493 33.91 -1.61 14.07
C SER A 493 33.42 -3.06 13.90
N ALA A 494 33.12 -3.75 15.01
CA ALA A 494 32.60 -5.12 15.00
C ALA A 494 31.13 -5.22 14.56
N TRP A 495 30.39 -4.11 14.59
CA TRP A 495 28.98 -4.04 14.17
C TRP A 495 28.73 -2.83 13.26
N SER A 496 29.76 -2.32 12.59
CA SER A 496 29.63 -1.27 11.57
C SER A 496 30.03 -1.77 10.20
N THR A 497 29.49 -1.13 9.19
CA THR A 497 29.93 -1.22 7.80
C THR A 497 30.05 0.19 7.26
N GLU A 498 31.05 0.44 6.42
CA GLU A 498 31.32 1.76 5.85
C GLU A 498 30.89 1.74 4.39
N PHE A 499 30.14 2.75 3.95
CA PHE A 499 29.76 2.92 2.56
C PHE A 499 30.29 4.26 2.04
N THR A 500 30.87 4.23 0.85
CA THR A 500 31.12 5.43 0.06
C THR A 500 29.84 5.77 -0.69
N THR A 501 29.50 7.05 -0.77
CA THR A 501 28.25 7.48 -1.40
C THR A 501 28.45 8.28 -2.68
N GLU A 502 29.69 8.42 -3.13
CA GLU A 502 30.03 9.04 -4.42
C GLU A 502 29.63 8.17 -5.61
N GLU A 503 29.61 6.86 -5.40
CA GLU A 503 29.01 5.90 -6.32
C GLU A 503 27.58 5.53 -5.89
N ALA A 504 26.82 4.92 -6.80
CA ALA A 504 25.49 4.42 -6.50
C ALA A 504 25.53 3.43 -5.32
N SER A 505 24.47 3.38 -4.51
CA SER A 505 24.44 2.51 -3.32
C SER A 505 24.58 1.02 -3.64
N ASP A 506 24.27 0.61 -4.87
CA ASP A 506 24.38 -0.74 -5.41
C ASP A 506 25.63 -0.97 -6.29
N SER A 507 26.59 -0.04 -6.28
CA SER A 507 27.87 -0.19 -6.97
C SER A 507 28.66 -1.42 -6.52
N GLU A 508 29.54 -1.91 -7.41
CA GLU A 508 30.47 -3.00 -7.09
C GLU A 508 31.35 -2.66 -5.88
N SER A 509 31.74 -1.39 -5.73
CA SER A 509 32.53 -0.91 -4.59
C SER A 509 31.82 -1.13 -3.24
N ASN A 510 30.49 -1.01 -3.23
CA ASN A 510 29.67 -1.21 -2.04
C ASN A 510 29.18 -2.66 -1.85
N ALA A 511 29.40 -3.56 -2.81
CA ALA A 511 28.93 -4.95 -2.74
C ALA A 511 29.49 -5.70 -1.51
N HIS A 512 30.77 -5.50 -1.20
CA HIS A 512 31.39 -6.07 0.01
C HIS A 512 30.73 -5.54 1.30
N ASN A 513 30.43 -4.24 1.33
CA ASN A 513 29.84 -3.58 2.49
C ASN A 513 28.39 -4.02 2.73
N TRP A 514 27.65 -4.31 1.65
CA TRP A 514 26.33 -4.96 1.72
C TRP A 514 26.42 -6.38 2.27
N SER A 515 27.35 -7.20 1.78
CA SER A 515 27.53 -8.56 2.29
C SER A 515 27.91 -8.57 3.78
N LYS A 516 28.77 -7.63 4.20
CA LYS A 516 29.10 -7.41 5.61
C LYS A 516 27.86 -7.01 6.42
N LEU A 517 27.06 -6.06 5.92
CA LEU A 517 25.82 -5.63 6.56
C LEU A 517 24.85 -6.81 6.72
N GLU A 518 24.56 -7.53 5.65
CA GLU A 518 23.69 -8.70 5.66
C GLU A 518 24.19 -9.78 6.63
N THR A 519 25.51 -9.97 6.76
CA THR A 519 26.10 -10.89 7.74
C THR A 519 25.88 -10.42 9.19
N LEU A 520 25.95 -9.11 9.46
CA LEU A 520 25.65 -8.54 10.77
C LEU A 520 24.17 -8.69 11.14
N LEU A 521 23.29 -8.58 10.14
CA LEU A 521 21.84 -8.73 10.31
C LEU A 521 21.41 -10.20 10.35
N ALA A 522 22.19 -11.10 9.74
CA ALA A 522 21.95 -12.52 9.76
C ALA A 522 22.11 -13.09 11.17
N THR A 523 21.20 -13.97 11.55
CA THR A 523 21.28 -14.76 12.77
C THR A 523 22.58 -15.57 12.75
N ARG A 524 23.53 -15.29 13.66
CA ARG A 524 24.48 -16.34 14.07
C ARG A 524 23.61 -17.50 14.56
N LYS A 525 23.56 -18.60 13.81
CA LYS A 525 23.02 -19.87 14.33
C LYS A 525 23.78 -20.11 15.63
N THR A 526 23.10 -20.00 16.76
CA THR A 526 23.62 -20.48 18.04
C THR A 526 23.98 -21.94 17.79
N ARG A 527 25.27 -22.26 17.74
CA ARG A 527 25.72 -23.64 17.84
C ARG A 527 25.10 -24.14 19.15
N ARG A 528 24.08 -24.99 19.06
CA ARG A 528 23.64 -25.81 20.19
C ARG A 528 24.89 -26.61 20.58
N ALA A 529 25.46 -26.27 21.72
CA ALA A 529 26.41 -27.13 22.43
C ALA A 529 25.63 -28.28 23.07
#